data_AF-A0A673GF96-F1
#
_entry.id   AF-A0A673GF96-F1
#
_cell.length_a   1.000
_cell.length_b   1.000
_cell.length_c   1.000
_cell.angle_alpha   90.00
_cell.angle_beta   90.00
_cell.angle_gamma   90.00
#
_symmetry.space_group_name_H-M   'P 1'
#
loop_
_entity.id
_entity.type
_entity.pdbx_description
1 polymer ?
#
loop_
_entity_poly.entity_id
_entity_poly.type
_entity_poly.pdbx_seq_one_letter_code
_entity_poly.pdbx_strand_id
1 'polypeptide(L)' 'MEVLGRKLENELPDETRVITCRFPFPDWTPTATEGEGLDQTWAYDMDAIWKLSTQIMKIKNLSLHYM' A
#
# COMPACT_ATOMS: atom_id res chain seq x y z
N MET A 1 3.46 -16.31 11.19
CA MET A 1 4.18 -15.11 10.69
C MET A 1 3.20 -14.33 9.84
N GLU A 2 3.01 -13.05 10.14
CA GLU A 2 2.17 -12.15 9.33
C GLU A 2 2.98 -11.55 8.17
N VAL A 3 2.31 -11.15 7.09
CA VAL A 3 2.94 -10.48 5.94
C VAL A 3 3.27 -9.04 6.33
N LEU A 4 4.53 -8.61 6.10
CA LEU A 4 5.02 -7.30 6.55
C LEU A 4 4.14 -6.12 6.11
N GLY A 5 3.72 -6.09 4.83
CA GLY A 5 2.84 -5.01 4.34
C GLY A 5 1.56 -4.89 5.16
N ARG A 6 0.96 -6.02 5.54
CA ARG A 6 -0.27 -6.06 6.34
C ARG A 6 -0.06 -5.61 7.79
N LYS A 7 1.12 -5.86 8.35
CA LYS A 7 1.51 -5.33 9.66
C LYS A 7 1.64 -3.81 9.62
N LEU A 8 2.34 -3.29 8.62
CA LEU A 8 2.56 -1.86 8.45
C LEU A 8 1.25 -1.09 8.21
N GLU A 9 0.32 -1.66 7.41
CA GLU A 9 -1.02 -1.10 7.23
C GLU A 9 -1.81 -0.94 8.53
N ASN A 10 -1.61 -1.83 9.50
CA ASN A 10 -2.36 -1.83 10.76
C ASN A 10 -1.69 -0.99 11.85
N GLU A 11 -0.36 -0.85 11.81
CA GLU A 11 0.43 -0.27 12.92
C GLU A 11 0.95 1.14 12.65
N LEU A 12 1.15 1.52 11.38
CA LEU A 12 1.64 2.85 11.07
C LEU A 12 0.52 3.89 11.24
N PRO A 13 0.84 5.15 11.64
CA PRO A 13 -0.12 6.24 11.72
C PRO A 13 -0.35 6.93 10.36
N ASP A 14 -1.41 7.75 10.28
CA ASP A 14 -1.66 8.68 9.16
C ASP A 14 -0.43 9.56 8.89
N GLU A 15 -0.29 10.04 7.65
CA GLU A 15 0.81 10.89 7.19
C GLU A 15 2.20 10.22 7.26
N THR A 16 2.26 8.91 7.49
CA THR A 16 3.51 8.14 7.45
C THR A 16 3.91 7.82 6.01
N ARG A 17 5.21 7.89 5.73
CA ARG A 17 5.80 7.41 4.48
C ARG A 17 6.76 6.26 4.71
N VAL A 18 6.52 5.16 4.01
CA VAL A 18 7.40 3.98 3.99
C VAL A 18 8.29 4.06 2.76
N ILE A 19 9.58 3.79 2.93
CA ILE A 19 10.56 3.73 1.83
C ILE A 19 11.16 2.34 1.80
N THR A 20 11.18 1.72 0.62
CA THR A 20 11.86 0.43 0.41
C THR A 20 12.86 0.52 -0.73
N CYS A 21 14.00 -0.13 -0.55
CA CYS A 21 14.98 -0.36 -1.60
C CYS A 21 14.99 -1.86 -1.97
N ARG A 22 15.31 -2.16 -3.23
CA ARG A 22 15.40 -3.53 -3.80
C ARG A 22 14.09 -4.32 -3.91
N PHE A 23 13.22 -4.26 -2.91
CA PHE A 23 11.98 -5.05 -2.85
C PHE A 23 10.76 -4.14 -2.65
N PRO A 24 9.93 -3.96 -3.69
CA PRO A 24 8.67 -3.24 -3.55
C PRO A 24 7.62 -4.09 -2.82
N PHE A 25 6.62 -3.43 -2.24
CA PHE A 25 5.44 -4.11 -1.73
C PHE A 25 4.49 -4.40 -2.91
N PRO A 26 4.13 -5.67 -3.18
CA PRO A 26 3.36 -6.03 -4.38
C PRO A 26 1.92 -5.49 -4.37
N ASP A 27 1.33 -5.34 -3.19
CA ASP A 27 -0.06 -4.89 -3.02
C ASP A 27 -0.19 -3.36 -2.88
N TRP A 28 0.93 -2.64 -2.82
CA TRP A 28 0.93 -1.19 -2.61
C TRP A 28 1.33 -0.47 -3.89
N THR A 29 0.62 0.62 -4.19
CA THR A 29 0.98 1.51 -5.30
C THR A 29 1.99 2.54 -4.78
N PRO A 30 3.22 2.63 -5.34
CA PRO A 30 4.20 3.62 -4.92
C PRO A 30 3.75 5.04 -5.32
N THR A 31 3.90 6.01 -4.43
CA THR A 31 3.69 7.42 -4.74
C THR A 31 4.87 8.01 -5.54
N ALA A 32 6.07 7.49 -5.30
CA ALA A 32 7.28 7.89 -6.01
C ALA A 32 8.24 6.72 -6.17
N THR A 33 9.06 6.78 -7.22
CA THR A 33 10.12 5.80 -7.50
C THR A 33 11.37 6.54 -7.95
N GLU A 34 12.52 6.15 -7.40
CA GLU A 34 13.82 6.76 -7.70
C GLU A 34 14.88 5.68 -7.92
N GLY A 35 15.81 5.93 -8.84
CA GLY A 35 16.83 4.96 -9.25
C GLY A 35 16.35 3.94 -10.29
N GLU A 36 17.23 3.02 -10.67
CA GLU A 36 16.96 2.01 -11.71
C GLU A 36 17.50 0.62 -11.33
N GLY A 37 16.83 -0.41 -11.83
CA GLY A 37 17.25 -1.80 -11.68
C GLY A 37 17.33 -2.21 -10.22
N LEU A 38 18.50 -2.68 -9.79
CA LEU A 38 18.70 -3.19 -8.44
C LEU A 38 18.61 -2.05 -7.40
N ASP A 39 19.08 -0.86 -7.74
CA ASP A 39 19.13 0.32 -6.86
C ASP A 39 17.82 1.13 -6.87
N GLN A 40 16.78 0.60 -7.54
CA GLN A 40 15.46 1.20 -7.52
C GLN A 40 14.88 1.21 -6.10
N THR A 41 14.29 2.36 -5.77
CA THR A 41 13.70 2.69 -4.48
C THR A 41 12.26 3.15 -4.69
N TRP A 42 11.37 2.76 -3.79
CA TRP A 42 9.94 3.08 -3.82
C TRP A 42 9.55 3.80 -2.54
N ALA A 43 8.70 4.81 -2.68
CA ALA A 43 8.08 5.51 -1.57
C ALA A 43 6.57 5.28 -1.59
N TYR A 44 5.99 5.03 -0.42
CA TYR A 44 4.57 4.77 -0.22
C TYR A 44 4.04 5.68 0.88
N ASP A 45 3.05 6.51 0.57
CA ASP A 45 2.35 7.31 1.58
C ASP A 45 1.15 6.50 2.11
N MET A 46 1.10 6.28 3.42
CA MET A 46 0.06 5.46 4.05
C MET A 46 -1.35 6.02 3.80
N ASP A 47 -1.48 7.35 3.71
CA ASP A 47 -2.75 8.02 3.37
C ASP A 47 -3.31 7.57 2.02
N ALA A 48 -2.44 7.31 1.03
CA ALA A 48 -2.84 6.82 -0.29
C ALA A 48 -3.23 5.34 -0.23
N ILE A 49 -2.47 4.53 0.53
CA ILE A 49 -2.71 3.10 0.70
C ILE A 49 -4.07 2.85 1.38
N TRP A 50 -4.39 3.57 2.45
CA TRP A 50 -5.65 3.38 3.16
C TRP A 50 -6.88 3.93 2.43
N LYS A 51 -6.73 5.01 1.64
CA LYS A 51 -7.81 5.50 0.76
C LYS A 51 -8.22 4.43 -0.24
N LEU A 52 -7.24 3.75 -0.85
CA LEU A 52 -7.49 2.64 -1.78
C LEU A 52 -8.13 1.45 -1.08
N SER A 53 -7.62 1.05 0.09
CA SER A 53 -8.18 -0.05 0.89
C SER A 53 -9.66 0.20 1.23
N THR A 54 -9.98 1.41 1.70
CA THR A 54 -11.35 1.82 2.03
C THR A 54 -12.25 1.81 0.80
N GLN A 55 -11.76 2.26 -0.36
CA GLN A 55 -12.54 2.30 -1.59
C GLN A 55 -12.79 0.89 -2.15
N ILE A 56 -11.81 0.00 -2.12
CA ILE A 56 -11.95 -1.40 -2.55
C ILE A 56 -12.99 -2.12 -1.67
N MET A 57 -12.96 -1.91 -0.36
CA MET A 57 -13.97 -2.49 0.55
C MET A 57 -15.39 -1.97 0.28
N LYS A 58 -15.55 -0.69 -0.07
CA LYS A 58 -16.85 -0.12 -0.48
C LYS A 58 -17.36 -0.76 -1.78
N ILE A 59 -16.51 -0.90 -2.79
CA ILE A 59 -16.89 -1.49 -4.08
C ILE A 59 -17.29 -2.97 -3.92
N LYS A 60 -16.52 -3.74 -3.13
CA LYS A 60 -16.84 -5.16 -2.87
C LYS A 60 -18.17 -5.33 -2.13
N ASN A 61 -18.45 -4.48 -1.13
CA ASN A 61 -19.75 -4.52 -0.43
C ASN A 61 -20.92 -4.14 -1.34
N LEU A 62 -20.73 -3.18 -2.26
CA LEU A 62 -21.76 -2.86 -3.24
C LEU A 62 -22.02 -4.04 -4.19
N SER A 63 -20.97 -4.70 -4.68
CA SER A 63 -21.11 -5.83 -5.61
C SER A 63 -21.82 -7.05 -5.00
N LEU A 64 -21.72 -7.25 -3.68
CA LEU A 64 -22.41 -8.33 -2.97
C LEU A 64 -23.90 -8.06 -2.75
N HIS A 65 -24.32 -6.80 -2.82
CA HIS A 65 -25.73 -6.41 -2.63
C HIS A 65 -26.57 -6.50 -3.91
N TYR A 66 -25.95 -6.79 -5.06
CA TYR A 66 -26.61 -6.91 -6.37
C TYR A 66 -26.58 -8.36 -6.94
N MET A 67 -26.30 -9.36 -6.10
CA MET A 67 -26.42 -10.78 -6.44
C MET A 67 -27.47 -11.48 -5.58
#